data_AF-A0A1F4I454-F1
#
_entry.id   AF-A0A1F4I454-F1
#
_cell.length_a   1.000
_cell.length_b   1.000
_cell.length_c   1.000
_cell.angle_alpha   90.00
_cell.angle_beta   90.00
_cell.angle_gamma   90.00
#
_symmetry.space_group_name_H-M   'P 1'
#
loop_
_entity.id
_entity.type
_entity.pdbx_description
1 polymer ?
#
loop_
_entity_poly.entity_id
_entity_poly.type
_entity_poly.pdbx_seq_one_letter_code
_entity_poly.pdbx_strand_id
1 'polypeptide(L)'
;MTPIRHTLPATLGTALLALSPLLAQAQTADPKELLRAAISSSLRPMLGESSATVVERVMTIKPDGAISRNFDLGRVTSAVFGRQAANFAPDCRTTSTPAKEPDGGLCVVEAGNRESETGAYTMLAFSKNIGAGDLMFTRRAAFNPGSTTLPPSAKLTDAEAYSQALKFLDLLGVPRSEIPVPPKEARNPLPVRSLEAGAEDEKGSTAARVVVHKMVSVPRAFVVPGGLLRDPNSGVLLSHVIAPGSATLAVTDAGVQFARLDGWSDAQMDAKLDPRRAKSTSELINEITDDLYGEGVRKVGSLSILISLRKGYPHPDDPNPPLCPICGVLRPALQVMVSQPGVDRADSSEKAFVAAGLVREYDLVAQTELERPAR
;
A
#
# COMPACT_ATOMS: atom_id res chain seq x y z
N MET A 1 15.79 2.82 1.10
CA MET A 1 16.88 2.58 0.14
C MET A 1 17.80 3.78 0.19
N THR A 2 18.99 3.60 0.76
CA THR A 2 20.09 4.57 0.72
C THR A 2 21.15 4.00 -0.22
N PRO A 3 21.64 4.75 -1.22
CA PRO A 3 22.70 4.26 -2.07
C PRO A 3 24.05 4.38 -1.35
N ILE A 4 24.79 3.27 -1.39
CA ILE A 4 26.17 3.14 -0.93
C ILE A 4 27.06 3.93 -1.88
N ARG A 5 27.81 4.90 -1.34
CA ARG A 5 28.87 5.62 -2.06
C ARG A 5 30.08 4.69 -2.24
N HIS A 6 30.43 4.41 -3.49
CA HIS A 6 31.76 3.93 -3.83
C HIS A 6 32.63 5.11 -4.25
N THR A 7 33.60 5.46 -3.41
CA THR A 7 34.75 6.31 -3.75
C THR A 7 35.87 5.43 -4.26
N LEU A 8 36.34 5.68 -5.48
CA LEU A 8 37.64 5.25 -6.03
C LEU A 8 38.11 6.36 -7.02
N PRO A 9 39.43 6.48 -7.28
CA PRO A 9 40.16 7.72 -7.08
C PRO A 9 40.42 8.50 -8.38
N ALA A 10 40.69 9.79 -8.19
CA ALA A 10 41.08 10.73 -9.22
C ALA A 10 42.42 10.33 -9.86
N THR A 11 42.43 10.16 -11.18
CA THR A 11 43.62 10.32 -12.01
C THR A 11 43.34 11.36 -13.09
N LEU A 12 44.10 12.45 -13.00
CA LEU A 12 44.17 13.55 -13.94
C LEU A 12 44.51 13.06 -15.36
N GLY A 13 43.80 13.61 -16.35
CA GLY A 13 44.08 13.42 -17.76
C GLY A 13 43.43 14.54 -18.56
N THR A 14 44.09 15.69 -18.60
CA THR A 14 43.77 16.83 -19.47
C THR A 14 43.91 16.45 -20.95
N ALA A 15 42.84 16.59 -21.72
CA ALA A 15 42.91 16.73 -23.17
C ALA A 15 41.82 17.73 -23.61
N LEU A 16 42.22 19.00 -23.68
CA LEU A 16 41.54 20.04 -24.45
C LEU A 16 41.81 19.78 -25.93
N LEU A 17 40.79 19.41 -26.69
CA LEU A 17 40.78 19.56 -28.14
C LEU A 17 39.49 20.27 -28.55
N ALA A 18 39.70 21.43 -29.16
CA ALA A 18 38.70 22.35 -29.64
C ALA A 18 37.82 21.71 -30.72
N LEU A 19 36.51 21.81 -30.53
CA LEU A 19 35.52 21.70 -31.60
C LEU A 19 34.70 22.99 -31.58
N SER A 20 34.61 23.58 -32.76
CA SER A 20 33.93 24.81 -33.17
C SER A 20 32.54 25.01 -32.54
N PRO A 21 32.06 26.27 -32.42
CA PRO A 21 30.73 26.55 -31.92
C PRO A 21 29.72 26.26 -33.04
N LEU A 22 29.46 24.98 -33.28
CA LEU A 22 28.16 24.60 -33.81
C LEU A 22 27.18 24.95 -32.70
N LEU A 23 26.31 25.91 -33.00
CA LEU A 23 24.99 26.08 -32.38
C LEU A 23 24.24 24.75 -32.47
N ALA A 24 24.67 23.76 -31.68
CA ALA A 24 23.89 22.60 -31.39
C ALA A 24 22.77 23.13 -30.52
N GLN A 25 21.62 23.31 -31.16
CA GLN A 25 20.33 23.40 -30.50
C GLN A 25 20.35 22.37 -29.38
N ALA A 26 20.44 22.84 -28.14
CA ALA A 26 19.90 22.09 -27.04
C ALA A 26 18.41 22.02 -27.36
N GLN A 27 18.01 21.04 -28.17
CA GLN A 27 16.65 20.55 -28.18
C GLN A 27 16.44 20.10 -26.74
N THR A 28 15.93 21.02 -25.91
CA THR A 28 15.31 20.68 -24.65
C THR A 28 14.21 19.72 -25.04
N ALA A 29 14.51 18.42 -24.95
CA ALA A 29 13.58 17.37 -25.31
C ALA A 29 12.24 17.67 -24.62
N ASP A 30 11.16 17.58 -25.38
CA ASP A 30 9.81 17.87 -24.87
C ASP A 30 9.64 17.12 -23.54
N PRO A 31 9.36 17.80 -22.41
CA PRO A 31 9.18 17.16 -21.12
C PRO A 31 8.15 16.02 -21.16
N LYS A 32 7.14 16.15 -22.02
CA LYS A 32 6.13 15.11 -22.22
C LYS A 32 6.72 13.88 -22.91
N GLU A 33 7.56 14.06 -23.93
CA GLU A 33 8.26 12.96 -24.60
C GLU A 33 9.30 12.28 -23.69
N LEU A 34 9.97 13.04 -22.82
CA LEU A 34 10.86 12.46 -21.80
C LEU A 34 10.10 11.60 -20.79
N LEU A 35 8.94 12.08 -20.32
CA LEU A 35 8.04 11.31 -19.45
C LEU A 35 7.55 10.04 -20.15
N ARG A 36 7.08 10.18 -21.39
CA ARG A 36 6.66 9.06 -22.26
C ARG A 36 7.76 8.02 -22.40
N ALA A 37 9.00 8.45 -22.65
CA ALA A 37 10.14 7.56 -22.80
C ALA A 37 10.45 6.80 -21.50
N ALA A 38 10.37 7.45 -20.34
CA ALA A 38 10.57 6.82 -19.03
C ALA A 38 9.47 5.79 -18.70
N ILE A 39 8.22 6.10 -19.03
CA ILE A 39 7.09 5.17 -18.88
C ILE A 39 7.26 3.98 -19.84
N SER A 40 7.60 4.25 -21.10
CA SER A 40 7.81 3.23 -22.13
C SER A 40 8.95 2.26 -21.77
N SER A 41 10.07 2.76 -21.25
CA SER A 41 11.20 1.92 -20.84
C SER A 41 10.86 1.00 -19.66
N SER A 42 9.88 1.40 -18.83
CA SER A 42 9.40 0.62 -17.69
C SER A 42 8.32 -0.39 -18.10
N LEU A 43 7.37 -0.01 -18.97
CA LEU A 43 6.22 -0.86 -19.33
C LEU A 43 6.53 -1.94 -20.36
N ARG A 44 7.28 -1.62 -21.42
CA ARG A 44 7.53 -2.57 -22.52
C ARG A 44 8.18 -3.87 -22.06
N PRO A 45 9.19 -3.86 -21.16
CA PRO A 45 9.77 -5.12 -20.66
C PRO A 45 8.78 -5.97 -19.87
N MET A 46 7.77 -5.36 -19.23
CA MET A 46 6.80 -6.09 -18.40
C MET A 46 5.62 -6.65 -19.21
N LEU A 47 5.12 -5.88 -20.18
CA LEU A 47 3.87 -6.19 -20.90
C LEU A 47 4.10 -6.68 -22.34
N GLY A 48 5.29 -6.46 -22.93
CA GLY A 48 5.47 -6.65 -24.36
C GLY A 48 4.57 -5.70 -25.17
N GLU A 49 3.87 -6.21 -26.17
CA GLU A 49 2.98 -5.40 -27.04
C GLU A 49 1.56 -5.21 -26.45
N SER A 50 1.13 -6.07 -25.52
CA SER A 50 -0.23 -6.03 -24.95
C SER A 50 -0.27 -6.57 -23.53
N SER A 51 -1.15 -6.02 -22.69
CA SER A 51 -1.39 -6.53 -21.34
C SER A 51 -2.21 -7.82 -21.28
N ALA A 52 -2.66 -8.38 -22.42
CA ALA A 52 -3.57 -9.53 -22.47
C ALA A 52 -3.07 -10.74 -21.65
N THR A 53 -1.81 -11.14 -21.82
CA THR A 53 -1.24 -12.28 -21.08
C THR A 53 -1.19 -12.03 -19.57
N VAL A 54 -0.94 -10.78 -19.15
CA VAL A 54 -0.98 -10.41 -17.74
C VAL A 54 -2.40 -10.51 -17.20
N VAL A 55 -3.38 -9.99 -17.94
CA VAL A 55 -4.81 -10.07 -17.58
C VAL A 55 -5.26 -11.53 -17.45
N GLU A 56 -4.94 -12.38 -18.43
CA GLU A 56 -5.27 -13.81 -18.42
C GLU A 56 -4.72 -14.51 -17.17
N ARG A 57 -3.46 -14.25 -16.82
CA ARG A 57 -2.82 -14.83 -15.63
C ARG A 57 -3.45 -14.33 -14.34
N VAL A 58 -3.67 -13.02 -14.22
CA VAL A 58 -4.27 -12.42 -13.04
C VAL A 58 -5.71 -12.90 -12.83
N MET A 59 -6.46 -13.17 -13.89
CA MET A 59 -7.81 -13.75 -13.80
C MET A 59 -7.85 -15.18 -13.26
N THR A 60 -6.73 -15.90 -13.22
CA THR A 60 -6.67 -17.24 -12.59
C THR A 60 -6.70 -17.19 -11.06
N ILE A 61 -6.53 -16.01 -10.47
CA ILE A 61 -6.57 -15.80 -9.03
C ILE A 61 -7.97 -16.08 -8.51
N LYS A 62 -8.04 -16.84 -7.42
CA LYS A 62 -9.26 -17.10 -6.68
C LYS A 62 -9.06 -16.62 -5.24
N PRO A 63 -9.58 -15.44 -4.86
CA PRO A 63 -9.57 -15.00 -3.46
C PRO A 63 -10.33 -16.02 -2.60
N ASP A 64 -9.59 -16.85 -1.87
CA ASP A 64 -10.12 -18.00 -1.13
C ASP A 64 -10.42 -17.67 0.35
N GLY A 65 -9.96 -16.51 0.81
CA GLY A 65 -10.17 -16.01 2.16
C GLY A 65 -11.02 -14.75 2.18
N ALA A 66 -12.13 -14.78 2.91
CA ALA A 66 -12.92 -13.60 3.19
C ALA A 66 -12.72 -13.25 4.67
N ILE A 67 -12.38 -12.00 4.98
CA ILE A 67 -12.24 -11.56 6.36
C ILE A 67 -13.56 -11.73 7.10
N SER A 68 -14.70 -11.53 6.42
CA SER A 68 -16.03 -11.77 7.01
C SER A 68 -16.29 -13.22 7.43
N ARG A 69 -15.63 -14.21 6.81
CA ARG A 69 -15.77 -15.62 7.19
C ARG A 69 -14.94 -15.98 8.43
N ASN A 70 -13.81 -15.33 8.61
CA ASN A 70 -12.83 -15.69 9.64
C ASN A 70 -12.87 -14.75 10.87
N PHE A 71 -13.45 -13.56 10.73
CA PHE A 71 -13.55 -12.60 11.82
C PHE A 71 -14.61 -13.04 12.84
N ASP A 72 -14.15 -13.34 14.05
CA ASP A 72 -14.99 -13.66 15.19
C ASP A 72 -14.89 -12.52 16.21
N LEU A 73 -15.95 -11.72 16.30
CA LEU A 73 -16.01 -10.58 17.21
C LEU A 73 -15.84 -10.99 18.68
N GLY A 74 -16.40 -12.13 19.10
CA GLY A 74 -16.29 -12.62 20.48
C GLY A 74 -14.86 -13.02 20.81
N ARG A 75 -14.18 -13.73 19.89
CA ARG A 75 -12.77 -14.11 20.03
C ARG A 75 -11.84 -12.91 20.02
N VAL A 76 -12.05 -11.96 19.10
CA VAL A 76 -11.24 -10.74 18.99
C VAL A 76 -11.40 -9.89 20.24
N THR A 77 -12.63 -9.60 20.66
CA THR A 77 -12.89 -8.78 21.86
C THR A 77 -12.33 -9.42 23.12
N SER A 78 -12.50 -10.74 23.30
CA SER A 78 -11.91 -11.47 24.43
C SER A 78 -10.38 -11.41 24.42
N ALA A 79 -9.74 -11.49 23.26
CA ALA A 79 -8.29 -11.43 23.13
C ALA A 79 -7.73 -10.02 23.36
N VAL A 80 -8.41 -8.97 22.87
CA VAL A 80 -7.91 -7.59 22.94
C VAL A 80 -8.30 -6.85 24.22
N PHE A 81 -9.45 -7.16 24.83
CA PHE A 81 -9.90 -6.53 26.09
C PHE A 81 -9.67 -7.43 27.31
N GLY A 82 -9.48 -8.74 27.12
CA GLY A 82 -9.24 -9.67 28.21
C GLY A 82 -10.41 -9.68 29.21
N ARG A 83 -10.11 -9.34 30.47
CA ARG A 83 -11.11 -9.24 31.54
C ARG A 83 -11.71 -7.83 31.69
N GLN A 84 -11.28 -6.86 30.88
CA GLN A 84 -11.81 -5.50 30.96
C GLN A 84 -13.24 -5.48 30.40
N ALA A 85 -14.14 -4.78 31.09
CA ALA A 85 -15.49 -4.53 30.60
C ALA A 85 -15.42 -3.61 29.37
N ALA A 86 -15.67 -4.18 28.20
CA ALA A 86 -15.71 -3.44 26.94
C ALA A 86 -17.11 -2.88 26.70
N ASN A 87 -17.17 -1.60 26.31
CA ASN A 87 -18.40 -0.91 25.93
C ASN A 87 -18.50 -0.88 24.42
N PHE A 88 -19.63 -1.34 23.90
CA PHE A 88 -19.95 -1.29 22.47
C PHE A 88 -20.73 -0.03 22.17
N ALA A 89 -20.35 0.69 21.12
CA ALA A 89 -21.14 1.80 20.62
C ALA A 89 -22.57 1.32 20.25
N PRO A 90 -23.62 2.12 20.47
CA PRO A 90 -25.01 1.68 20.25
C PRO A 90 -25.30 1.23 18.82
N ASP A 91 -24.61 1.80 17.85
CA ASP A 91 -24.76 1.59 16.42
C ASP A 91 -23.98 0.37 15.89
N CYS A 92 -23.25 -0.33 16.75
CA CYS A 92 -22.59 -1.60 16.45
C CYS A 92 -23.56 -2.74 16.12
N ARG A 93 -24.85 -2.60 16.47
CA ARG A 93 -25.87 -3.65 16.28
C ARG A 93 -26.54 -3.60 14.91
N THR A 94 -26.27 -2.56 14.12
CA THR A 94 -26.92 -2.33 12.82
C THR A 94 -25.87 -2.35 11.72
N THR A 95 -26.09 -3.14 10.68
CA THR A 95 -25.24 -3.19 9.48
C THR A 95 -25.84 -2.45 8.29
N SER A 96 -27.03 -1.88 8.47
CA SER A 96 -27.78 -1.13 7.47
C SER A 96 -28.23 0.23 8.01
N THR A 97 -28.28 1.23 7.13
CA THR A 97 -28.86 2.54 7.41
C THR A 97 -30.39 2.46 7.54
N PRO A 98 -31.08 3.50 8.05
CA PRO A 98 -32.54 3.55 8.05
C PRO A 98 -33.18 3.42 6.66
N ALA A 99 -32.45 3.78 5.59
CA ALA A 99 -32.87 3.61 4.20
C ALA A 99 -32.70 2.16 3.69
N LYS A 100 -32.28 1.22 4.56
CA LYS A 100 -31.95 -0.19 4.23
C LYS A 100 -30.76 -0.34 3.28
N GLU A 101 -29.90 0.66 3.22
CA GLU A 101 -28.64 0.58 2.49
C GLU A 101 -27.54 0.02 3.41
N PRO A 102 -26.51 -0.65 2.86
CA PRO A 102 -25.35 -1.06 3.65
C PRO A 102 -24.68 0.12 4.38
N ASP A 103 -24.50 0.00 5.69
CA ASP A 103 -23.86 1.05 6.50
C ASP A 103 -22.31 0.96 6.38
N GLY A 104 -21.69 1.98 5.79
CA GLY A 104 -20.24 2.10 5.67
C GLY A 104 -19.52 2.53 6.95
N GLY A 105 -20.25 2.79 8.04
CA GLY A 105 -19.69 3.19 9.32
C GLY A 105 -18.87 2.11 10.02
N LEU A 106 -18.17 2.53 11.07
CA LEU A 106 -17.39 1.66 11.95
C LEU A 106 -18.20 1.35 13.20
N CYS A 107 -18.20 0.10 13.64
CA CYS A 107 -18.53 -0.25 15.01
C CYS A 107 -17.30 0.02 15.90
N VAL A 108 -17.48 0.79 16.96
CA VAL A 108 -16.42 1.09 17.93
C VAL A 108 -16.72 0.37 19.25
N VAL A 109 -15.71 -0.34 19.74
CA VAL A 109 -15.71 -1.02 21.03
C VAL A 109 -14.53 -0.46 21.82
N GLU A 110 -14.77 -0.02 23.05
CA GLU A 110 -13.74 0.62 23.85
C GLU A 110 -13.79 0.25 25.33
N ALA A 111 -12.65 0.38 26.00
CA ALA A 111 -12.52 0.24 27.44
C ALA A 111 -11.55 1.29 28.00
N GLY A 112 -11.85 1.83 29.17
CA GLY A 112 -11.12 2.94 29.77
C GLY A 112 -11.70 4.30 29.37
N ASN A 113 -10.94 5.38 29.55
CA ASN A 113 -11.37 6.74 29.25
C ASN A 113 -10.53 7.31 28.09
N ARG A 114 -11.18 7.52 26.95
CA ARG A 114 -10.58 8.12 25.75
C ARG A 114 -9.97 9.49 26.03
N GLU A 115 -10.71 10.33 26.75
CA GLU A 115 -10.37 11.73 27.04
C GLU A 115 -9.33 11.88 28.16
N SER A 116 -9.02 10.80 28.87
CA SER A 116 -7.95 10.83 29.86
C SER A 116 -6.60 10.96 29.15
N GLU A 117 -5.83 11.99 29.48
CA GLU A 117 -4.49 12.18 28.90
C GLU A 117 -3.51 11.08 29.32
N THR A 118 -3.68 10.54 30.54
CA THR A 118 -2.73 9.64 31.20
C THR A 118 -3.28 8.24 31.48
N GLY A 119 -4.59 8.07 31.36
CA GLY A 119 -5.29 6.82 31.67
C GLY A 119 -5.14 5.75 30.60
N ALA A 120 -5.23 4.49 31.03
CA ALA A 120 -5.27 3.36 30.12
C ALA A 120 -6.52 3.43 29.23
N TYR A 121 -6.35 3.12 27.95
CA TYR A 121 -7.42 3.11 26.96
C TYR A 121 -7.17 2.03 25.93
N THR A 122 -8.20 1.26 25.61
CA THR A 122 -8.17 0.27 24.53
C THR A 122 -9.37 0.52 23.62
N MET A 123 -9.14 0.52 22.31
CA MET A 123 -10.20 0.66 21.32
C MET A 123 -10.01 -0.35 20.20
N LEU A 124 -11.12 -0.94 19.78
CA LEU A 124 -11.26 -1.73 18.57
C LEU A 124 -12.38 -1.10 17.74
N ALA A 125 -12.05 -0.59 16.56
CA ALA A 125 -13.00 -0.12 15.58
C ALA A 125 -12.94 -1.03 14.35
N PHE A 126 -14.08 -1.42 13.80
CA PHE A 126 -14.12 -2.26 12.59
C PHE A 126 -15.34 -1.91 11.74
N SER A 127 -15.27 -2.13 10.43
CA SER A 127 -16.40 -1.90 9.53
C SER A 127 -17.63 -2.67 10.02
N LYS A 128 -18.78 -1.99 10.14
CA LYS A 128 -20.05 -2.66 10.47
C LYS A 128 -20.36 -3.78 9.48
N ASN A 129 -20.03 -3.54 8.21
CA ASN A 129 -19.91 -4.56 7.19
C ASN A 129 -18.45 -5.03 7.13
N ILE A 130 -18.10 -6.03 7.94
CA ILE A 130 -16.70 -6.46 8.12
C ILE A 130 -16.01 -6.84 6.80
N GLY A 131 -16.77 -7.28 5.79
CA GLY A 131 -16.24 -7.55 4.46
C GLY A 131 -15.66 -6.34 3.74
N ALA A 132 -15.93 -5.10 4.18
CA ALA A 132 -15.24 -3.90 3.68
C ALA A 132 -13.74 -3.92 4.04
N GLY A 133 -13.37 -4.59 5.14
CA GLY A 133 -11.99 -4.89 5.50
C GLY A 133 -11.24 -3.79 6.23
N ASP A 134 -11.93 -2.81 6.82
CA ASP A 134 -11.30 -1.79 7.67
C ASP A 134 -11.40 -2.17 9.14
N LEU A 135 -10.27 -2.11 9.84
CA LEU A 135 -10.17 -2.36 11.26
C LEU A 135 -9.04 -1.54 11.89
N MET A 136 -9.29 -0.98 13.06
CA MET A 136 -8.30 -0.28 13.86
C MET A 136 -8.34 -0.79 15.28
N PHE A 137 -7.19 -1.21 15.79
CA PHE A 137 -6.95 -1.52 17.17
C PHE A 137 -5.90 -0.55 17.71
N THR A 138 -6.14 -0.01 18.90
CA THR A 138 -5.16 0.79 19.62
C THR A 138 -5.26 0.51 21.11
N ARG A 139 -4.10 0.49 21.75
CA ARG A 139 -3.93 0.34 23.19
C ARG A 139 -2.95 1.38 23.69
N ARG A 140 -3.41 2.15 24.66
CA ARG A 140 -2.62 3.07 25.47
C ARG A 140 -2.54 2.50 26.88
N ALA A 141 -1.33 2.25 27.36
CA ALA A 141 -1.11 1.96 28.78
C ALA A 141 -1.26 3.25 29.60
N ALA A 142 -1.69 3.13 30.86
CA ALA A 142 -1.63 4.26 31.76
C ALA A 142 -0.17 4.66 31.99
N PHE A 143 0.12 5.96 32.03
CA PHE A 143 1.46 6.47 32.27
C PHE A 143 1.45 7.69 33.18
N ASN A 144 2.56 7.93 33.87
CA ASN A 144 2.74 9.12 34.69
C ASN A 144 3.52 10.18 33.87
N PRO A 145 2.92 11.35 33.56
CA PRO A 145 3.59 12.39 32.78
C PRO A 145 4.79 13.02 33.54
N GLY A 146 4.81 12.94 34.87
CA GLY A 146 5.93 13.39 35.69
C GLY A 146 7.07 12.36 35.82
N SER A 147 6.97 11.22 35.13
CA SER A 147 7.97 10.16 35.19
C SER A 147 9.22 10.55 34.41
N THR A 148 10.38 10.48 35.05
CA THR A 148 11.68 10.70 34.39
C THR A 148 12.29 9.41 33.82
N THR A 149 11.69 8.26 34.10
CA THR A 149 12.07 6.99 33.48
C THR A 149 11.67 6.94 32.02
N LEU A 150 12.66 6.68 31.16
CA LEU A 150 12.41 6.41 29.75
C LEU A 150 11.51 5.18 29.57
N PRO A 151 10.64 5.17 28.55
CA PRO A 151 9.90 3.98 28.20
C PRO A 151 10.87 2.82 27.91
N PRO A 152 10.50 1.58 28.28
CA PRO A 152 11.36 0.43 28.01
C PRO A 152 11.56 0.27 26.49
N SER A 153 12.81 0.12 26.08
CA SER A 153 13.11 -0.19 24.68
C SER A 153 12.57 -1.57 24.33
N ALA A 154 11.87 -1.68 23.20
CA ALA A 154 11.44 -2.96 22.65
C ALA A 154 12.66 -3.83 22.34
N LYS A 155 12.65 -5.08 22.84
CA LYS A 155 13.75 -6.04 22.68
C LYS A 155 13.50 -7.10 21.62
N LEU A 156 12.29 -7.14 21.05
CA LEU A 156 11.92 -8.05 19.96
C LEU A 156 12.89 -7.97 18.78
N THR A 157 13.25 -9.14 18.27
CA THR A 157 13.83 -9.27 16.93
C THR A 157 12.77 -9.00 15.86
N ASP A 158 13.20 -8.67 14.63
CA ASP A 158 12.28 -8.44 13.52
C ASP A 158 11.45 -9.70 13.19
N ALA A 159 12.02 -10.89 13.37
CA ALA A 159 11.33 -12.17 13.19
C ALA A 159 10.24 -12.41 14.23
N GLU A 160 10.51 -12.11 15.50
CA GLU A 160 9.52 -12.21 16.58
C GLU A 160 8.40 -11.20 16.39
N ALA A 161 8.73 -9.94 16.07
CA ALA A 161 7.73 -8.90 15.79
C ALA A 161 6.83 -9.28 14.61
N TYR A 162 7.41 -9.78 13.51
CA TYR A 162 6.64 -10.26 12.36
C TYR A 162 5.76 -11.45 12.73
N SER A 163 6.28 -12.43 13.47
CA SER A 163 5.48 -13.58 13.93
C SER A 163 4.30 -13.16 14.82
N GLN A 164 4.52 -12.22 15.75
CA GLN A 164 3.45 -11.67 16.58
C GLN A 164 2.41 -10.91 15.75
N ALA A 165 2.86 -10.13 14.76
CA ALA A 165 1.96 -9.43 13.85
C ALA A 165 1.10 -10.41 13.04
N LEU A 166 1.68 -11.48 12.49
CA LEU A 166 0.93 -12.51 11.77
C LEU A 166 -0.10 -13.22 12.65
N LYS A 167 0.25 -13.53 13.91
CA LYS A 167 -0.71 -14.12 14.87
C LYS A 167 -1.86 -13.16 15.18
N PHE A 168 -1.59 -11.86 15.24
CA PHE A 168 -2.63 -10.86 15.45
C PHE A 168 -3.51 -10.69 14.22
N LEU A 169 -2.94 -10.68 13.01
CA LEU A 169 -3.72 -10.66 11.76
C LEU A 169 -4.63 -11.89 11.63
N ASP A 170 -4.12 -13.07 11.99
CA ASP A 170 -4.91 -14.33 12.07
C ASP A 170 -6.09 -14.20 13.05
N LEU A 171 -5.88 -13.56 14.21
CA LEU A 171 -6.94 -13.24 15.16
C LEU A 171 -7.99 -12.30 14.54
N LEU A 172 -7.57 -11.32 13.74
CA LEU A 172 -8.46 -10.40 13.02
C LEU A 172 -9.15 -11.03 11.80
N GLY A 173 -8.95 -12.34 11.55
CA GLY A 173 -9.57 -13.04 10.43
C GLY A 173 -8.88 -12.82 9.09
N VAL A 174 -7.71 -12.17 9.06
CA VAL A 174 -6.96 -11.95 7.82
C VAL A 174 -6.47 -13.30 7.28
N PRO A 175 -6.81 -13.65 6.02
CA PRO A 175 -6.40 -14.92 5.44
C PRO A 175 -4.88 -14.96 5.17
N ARG A 176 -4.22 -16.04 5.57
CA ARG A 176 -2.77 -16.21 5.31
C ARG A 176 -2.43 -16.32 3.84
N SER A 177 -3.35 -16.81 3.01
CA SER A 177 -3.20 -16.89 1.55
C SER A 177 -3.10 -15.52 0.88
N GLU A 178 -3.53 -14.46 1.57
CA GLU A 178 -3.50 -13.07 1.08
C GLU A 178 -2.32 -12.25 1.63
N ILE A 179 -1.47 -12.90 2.44
CA ILE A 179 -0.26 -12.30 2.99
C ILE A 179 0.93 -12.78 2.14
N PRO A 180 1.68 -11.87 1.49
CA PRO A 180 2.82 -12.27 0.68
C PRO A 180 3.91 -12.90 1.55
N VAL A 181 4.49 -13.99 1.04
CA VAL A 181 5.63 -14.64 1.69
C VAL A 181 6.91 -13.91 1.33
N PRO A 182 7.70 -13.45 2.31
CA PRO A 182 9.01 -12.86 2.08
C PRO A 182 9.93 -13.76 1.23
N PRO A 183 10.59 -13.23 0.18
CA PRO A 183 11.55 -14.00 -0.59
C PRO A 183 12.77 -14.35 0.27
N LYS A 184 13.21 -15.62 0.21
CA LYS A 184 14.29 -16.17 1.04
C LYS A 184 15.66 -15.47 0.83
N GLU A 185 15.86 -14.88 -0.35
CA GLU A 185 17.14 -14.31 -0.80
C GLU A 185 17.22 -12.78 -0.59
N ALA A 186 16.17 -12.14 -0.07
CA ALA A 186 16.17 -10.69 0.15
C ALA A 186 17.04 -10.29 1.35
N ARG A 187 17.83 -9.22 1.18
CA ARG A 187 18.74 -8.68 2.21
C ARG A 187 18.02 -8.29 3.52
N ASN A 188 16.80 -7.76 3.40
CA ASN A 188 15.86 -7.53 4.50
C ASN A 188 14.52 -8.15 4.09
N PRO A 189 14.30 -9.45 4.39
CA PRO A 189 13.14 -10.15 3.86
C PRO A 189 11.85 -9.72 4.55
N LEU A 190 11.93 -9.39 5.85
CA LEU A 190 10.76 -9.06 6.64
C LEU A 190 10.40 -7.58 6.51
N PRO A 191 9.11 -7.24 6.36
CA PRO A 191 8.67 -5.86 6.25
C PRO A 191 8.53 -5.19 7.63
N VAL A 192 9.62 -5.22 8.40
CA VAL A 192 9.70 -4.68 9.76
C VAL A 192 10.65 -3.49 9.77
N ARG A 193 10.25 -2.42 10.45
CA ARG A 193 11.09 -1.25 10.71
C ARG A 193 11.04 -0.90 12.19
N SER A 194 12.17 -0.51 12.76
CA SER A 194 12.22 0.00 14.13
C SER A 194 11.82 1.47 14.14
N LEU A 195 10.82 1.82 14.96
CA LEU A 195 10.53 3.20 15.31
C LEU A 195 11.37 3.56 16.53
N GLU A 196 12.31 4.48 16.34
CA GLU A 196 13.25 4.93 17.37
C GLU A 196 12.87 6.34 17.83
N ALA A 197 12.82 6.55 19.13
CA ALA A 197 12.79 7.88 19.74
C ALA A 197 14.20 8.20 20.24
N GLY A 198 14.70 9.39 19.90
CA GLY A 198 15.96 9.90 20.42
C GLY A 198 15.77 11.34 20.89
N ALA A 199 16.43 11.70 21.98
CA ALA A 199 16.60 13.09 22.38
C ALA A 199 17.98 13.55 21.88
N GLU A 200 18.00 14.40 20.86
CA GLU A 200 19.21 15.14 20.51
C GLU A 200 19.28 16.39 21.38
N ASP A 201 20.08 16.35 22.44
CA ASP A 201 20.31 17.53 23.28
C ASP A 201 21.33 18.50 22.63
N GLU A 202 22.21 18.01 21.74
CA GLU A 202 23.15 18.83 20.96
C GLU A 202 23.39 18.25 19.56
N LYS A 203 23.51 19.14 18.57
CA LYS A 203 23.76 18.79 17.17
C LYS A 203 25.11 18.06 17.03
N GLY A 204 25.07 16.76 16.77
CA GLY A 204 26.27 15.92 16.58
C GLY A 204 26.63 15.03 17.76
N SER A 205 25.86 15.03 18.85
CA SER A 205 26.00 14.02 19.91
C SER A 205 25.38 12.68 19.48
N THR A 206 25.96 11.56 19.92
CA THR A 206 25.31 10.24 19.79
C THR A 206 24.14 10.15 20.77
N ALA A 207 23.00 10.71 20.37
CA ALA A 207 21.76 10.65 21.14
C ALA A 207 21.42 9.20 21.53
N ALA A 208 21.05 9.00 22.80
CA ALA A 208 20.51 7.72 23.25
C ALA A 208 19.20 7.45 22.49
N ARG A 209 19.19 6.39 21.68
CA ARG A 209 18.02 5.96 20.92
C ARG A 209 17.31 4.85 21.65
N VAL A 210 16.01 5.00 21.82
CA VAL A 210 15.13 4.00 22.40
C VAL A 210 14.24 3.47 21.29
N VAL A 211 14.25 2.15 21.07
CA VAL A 211 13.31 1.54 20.13
C VAL A 211 11.95 1.49 20.82
N VAL A 212 11.00 2.29 20.34
CA VAL A 212 9.66 2.38 20.93
C VAL A 212 8.79 1.24 20.41
N HIS A 213 8.81 1.00 19.09
CA HIS A 213 7.97 -0.01 18.44
C HIS A 213 8.72 -0.69 17.29
N LYS A 214 8.37 -1.96 17.05
CA LYS A 214 8.59 -2.62 15.77
C LYS A 214 7.35 -2.42 14.90
N MET A 215 7.51 -1.64 13.84
CA MET A 215 6.47 -1.35 12.85
C MET A 215 6.49 -2.43 11.78
N VAL A 216 5.39 -3.16 11.62
CA VAL A 216 5.22 -4.21 10.61
C VAL A 216 4.21 -3.73 9.58
N SER A 217 4.58 -3.73 8.31
CA SER A 217 3.69 -3.32 7.20
C SER A 217 3.50 -4.48 6.23
N VAL A 218 2.27 -4.96 6.11
CA VAL A 218 1.92 -6.11 5.26
C VAL A 218 0.97 -5.65 4.17
N PRO A 219 1.41 -5.58 2.89
CA PRO A 219 0.48 -5.36 1.80
C PRO A 219 -0.37 -6.62 1.58
N ARG A 220 -1.62 -6.45 1.14
CA ARG A 220 -2.41 -7.55 0.63
C ARG A 220 -1.87 -7.98 -0.73
N ALA A 221 -1.71 -9.28 -0.94
CA ALA A 221 -1.28 -9.82 -2.23
C ALA A 221 -1.84 -11.21 -2.46
N PHE A 222 -2.11 -11.55 -3.71
CA PHE A 222 -2.56 -12.88 -4.09
C PHE A 222 -1.47 -13.63 -4.84
N VAL A 223 -1.38 -14.94 -4.57
CA VAL A 223 -0.57 -15.84 -5.38
C VAL A 223 -1.23 -16.01 -6.75
N VAL A 224 -0.44 -15.88 -7.81
CA VAL A 224 -0.85 -16.13 -9.20
C VAL A 224 -0.47 -17.58 -9.56
N PRO A 225 -1.43 -18.49 -9.75
CA PRO A 225 -1.14 -19.84 -10.22
C PRO A 225 -0.29 -19.85 -11.50
N GLY A 226 0.81 -20.61 -11.52
CA GLY A 226 1.75 -20.64 -12.65
C GLY A 226 2.65 -19.40 -12.77
N GLY A 227 2.50 -18.42 -11.87
CA GLY A 227 3.27 -17.18 -11.82
C GLY A 227 2.79 -16.09 -12.78
N LEU A 228 3.12 -14.85 -12.45
CA LEU A 228 2.71 -13.65 -13.17
C LEU A 228 3.66 -13.33 -14.32
N LEU A 229 4.92 -13.03 -14.00
CA LEU A 229 5.94 -12.64 -14.96
C LEU A 229 7.29 -13.20 -14.51
N ARG A 230 8.16 -13.52 -15.47
CA ARG A 230 9.56 -13.82 -15.17
C ARG A 230 10.35 -12.54 -15.39
N ASP A 231 11.02 -12.05 -14.35
CA ASP A 231 11.90 -10.89 -14.48
C ASP A 231 13.00 -11.23 -15.51
N PRO A 232 13.12 -10.47 -16.61
CA PRO A 232 14.11 -10.73 -17.65
C PRO A 232 15.55 -10.60 -17.14
N ASN A 233 15.79 -9.81 -16.08
CA ASN A 233 17.14 -9.56 -15.59
C ASN A 233 17.61 -10.62 -14.59
N SER A 234 16.76 -10.98 -13.61
CA SER A 234 17.10 -11.96 -12.58
C SER A 234 16.65 -13.38 -12.89
N GLY A 235 15.75 -13.57 -13.87
CA GLY A 235 15.10 -14.86 -14.15
C GLY A 235 14.10 -15.30 -13.08
N VAL A 236 13.88 -14.48 -12.03
CA VAL A 236 12.97 -14.78 -10.93
C VAL A 236 11.52 -14.72 -11.41
N LEU A 237 10.73 -15.73 -11.06
CA LEU A 237 9.30 -15.74 -11.32
C LEU A 237 8.59 -14.91 -10.25
N LEU A 238 8.02 -13.77 -10.66
CA LEU A 238 7.08 -13.00 -9.86
C LEU A 238 5.79 -13.82 -9.75
N SER A 239 5.52 -14.34 -8.55
CA SER A 239 4.40 -15.25 -8.29
C SER A 239 3.23 -14.61 -7.58
N HIS A 240 3.33 -13.33 -7.22
CA HIS A 240 2.29 -12.61 -6.50
C HIS A 240 1.90 -11.34 -7.25
N VAL A 241 0.64 -10.93 -7.09
CA VAL A 241 0.13 -9.62 -7.50
C VAL A 241 -0.36 -8.87 -6.26
N ILE A 242 -0.01 -7.60 -6.15
CA ILE A 242 -0.46 -6.74 -5.05
C ILE A 242 -1.95 -6.47 -5.24
N ALA A 243 -2.72 -6.47 -4.15
CA ALA A 243 -4.14 -6.18 -4.16
C ALA A 243 -4.48 -4.98 -3.28
N PRO A 244 -5.68 -4.39 -3.42
CA PRO A 244 -6.13 -3.34 -2.53
C PRO A 244 -6.17 -3.86 -1.10
N GLY A 245 -5.52 -3.11 -0.23
CA GLY A 245 -5.54 -3.32 1.20
C GLY A 245 -4.15 -3.50 1.80
N SER A 246 -4.03 -3.12 3.05
CA SER A 246 -2.77 -3.24 3.79
C SER A 246 -3.02 -3.33 5.29
N ALA A 247 -2.06 -3.90 6.00
CA ALA A 247 -2.03 -3.91 7.45
C ALA A 247 -0.76 -3.22 7.96
N THR A 248 -0.91 -2.36 8.96
CA THR A 248 0.19 -1.75 9.70
C THR A 248 0.03 -2.04 11.18
N LEU A 249 1.06 -2.62 11.81
CA LEU A 249 1.04 -3.00 13.21
C LEU A 249 2.24 -2.41 13.95
N ALA A 250 2.02 -1.89 15.15
CA ALA A 250 3.08 -1.51 16.08
C ALA A 250 3.17 -2.56 17.19
N VAL A 251 4.33 -3.20 17.28
CA VAL A 251 4.57 -4.33 18.18
C VAL A 251 5.65 -3.98 19.21
N THR A 252 5.44 -4.43 20.44
CA THR A 252 6.37 -4.28 21.59
C THR A 252 6.49 -5.61 22.32
N ASP A 253 7.36 -5.70 23.33
CA ASP A 253 7.47 -6.88 24.19
C ASP A 253 6.15 -7.22 24.92
N ALA A 254 5.27 -6.23 25.11
CA ALA A 254 3.92 -6.41 25.69
C ALA A 254 2.86 -6.86 24.66
N GLY A 255 3.27 -7.15 23.42
CA GLY A 255 2.41 -7.51 22.29
C GLY A 255 2.07 -6.32 21.40
N VAL A 256 1.04 -6.52 20.57
CA VAL A 256 0.54 -5.49 19.63
C VAL A 256 -0.08 -4.34 20.41
N GLN A 257 0.37 -3.12 20.12
CA GLN A 257 -0.13 -1.87 20.74
C GLN A 257 -1.03 -1.10 19.77
N PHE A 258 -0.77 -1.24 18.47
CA PHE A 258 -1.58 -0.65 17.42
C PHE A 258 -1.66 -1.63 16.26
N ALA A 259 -2.83 -1.75 15.65
CA ALA A 259 -3.00 -2.40 14.37
C ALA A 259 -4.02 -1.62 13.55
N ARG A 260 -3.73 -1.45 12.27
CA ARG A 260 -4.65 -0.85 11.32
C ARG A 260 -4.66 -1.71 10.08
N LEU A 261 -5.86 -2.16 9.73
CA LEU A 261 -6.18 -2.86 8.51
C LEU A 261 -7.02 -1.88 7.68
N ASP A 262 -6.56 -1.58 6.48
CA ASP A 262 -7.28 -0.71 5.55
C ASP A 262 -7.62 -1.53 4.30
N GLY A 263 -8.86 -1.47 3.86
CA GLY A 263 -9.30 -1.94 2.54
C GLY A 263 -9.10 -3.43 2.27
N TRP A 264 -8.98 -4.27 3.30
CA TRP A 264 -8.80 -5.73 3.17
C TRP A 264 -10.12 -6.43 2.83
N SER A 265 -10.75 -6.00 1.74
CA SER A 265 -12.13 -6.31 1.44
C SER A 265 -12.34 -7.72 0.88
N ASP A 266 -13.55 -8.26 1.03
CA ASP A 266 -13.96 -9.56 0.45
C ASP A 266 -14.21 -9.51 -1.07
N ALA A 267 -13.74 -8.44 -1.73
CA ALA A 267 -13.86 -8.25 -3.16
C ALA A 267 -13.34 -9.47 -3.94
N GLN A 268 -14.15 -9.94 -4.88
CA GLN A 268 -13.80 -11.05 -5.76
C GLN A 268 -13.31 -10.51 -7.10
N MET A 269 -12.57 -11.33 -7.85
CA MET A 269 -12.24 -11.01 -9.24
C MET A 269 -13.52 -10.71 -10.02
N ASP A 270 -13.50 -9.64 -10.81
CA ASP A 270 -14.62 -9.25 -11.65
C ASP A 270 -14.92 -10.36 -12.69
N ALA A 271 -16.09 -10.97 -12.58
CA ALA A 271 -16.53 -12.08 -13.41
C ALA A 271 -16.79 -11.69 -14.87
N LYS A 272 -16.88 -10.38 -15.18
CA LYS A 272 -17.12 -9.86 -16.52
C LYS A 272 -15.83 -9.41 -17.23
N LEU A 273 -14.66 -9.60 -16.62
CA LEU A 273 -13.38 -9.30 -17.27
C LEU A 273 -13.21 -10.13 -18.55
N ASP A 274 -12.85 -9.46 -19.65
CA ASP A 274 -12.52 -10.09 -20.93
C ASP A 274 -11.07 -9.74 -21.31
N PRO A 275 -10.14 -10.71 -21.31
CA PRO A 275 -8.76 -10.49 -21.72
C PRO A 275 -8.61 -9.97 -23.16
N ARG A 276 -9.57 -10.23 -24.04
CA ARG A 276 -9.55 -9.72 -25.42
C ARG A 276 -9.69 -8.20 -25.49
N ARG A 277 -10.13 -7.58 -24.40
CA ARG A 277 -10.28 -6.12 -24.24
C ARG A 277 -9.11 -5.51 -23.46
N ALA A 278 -8.05 -6.28 -23.25
CA ALA A 278 -6.81 -5.78 -22.68
C ALA A 278 -6.23 -4.67 -23.56
N LYS A 279 -5.82 -3.56 -22.91
CA LYS A 279 -5.22 -2.42 -23.59
C LYS A 279 -3.88 -2.80 -24.20
N SER A 280 -3.56 -2.19 -25.35
CA SER A 280 -2.21 -2.30 -25.91
C SER A 280 -1.21 -1.57 -25.01
N THR A 281 0.06 -1.98 -25.06
CA THR A 281 1.11 -1.30 -24.27
C THR A 281 1.26 0.17 -24.69
N SER A 282 1.06 0.48 -25.99
CA SER A 282 1.10 1.85 -26.50
C SER A 282 -0.06 2.71 -25.98
N GLU A 283 -1.29 2.16 -25.90
CA GLU A 283 -2.43 2.83 -25.27
C GLU A 283 -2.14 3.18 -23.82
N LEU A 284 -1.64 2.21 -23.03
CA LEU A 284 -1.28 2.44 -21.63
C LEU A 284 -0.19 3.51 -21.48
N ILE A 285 0.85 3.47 -22.33
CA ILE A 285 1.89 4.51 -22.32
C ILE A 285 1.29 5.89 -22.60
N ASN A 286 0.40 6.00 -23.59
CA ASN A 286 -0.25 7.27 -23.92
C ASN A 286 -1.09 7.78 -22.75
N GLU A 287 -1.99 6.95 -22.23
CA GLU A 287 -2.90 7.27 -21.12
C GLU A 287 -2.13 7.71 -19.87
N ILE A 288 -1.13 6.94 -19.44
CA ILE A 288 -0.32 7.28 -18.27
C ILE A 288 0.45 8.58 -18.51
N THR A 289 1.01 8.78 -19.70
CA THR A 289 1.75 10.01 -20.03
C THR A 289 0.82 11.22 -19.99
N ASP A 290 -0.34 11.14 -20.63
CA ASP A 290 -1.30 12.24 -20.73
C ASP A 290 -1.85 12.62 -19.36
N ASP A 291 -2.22 11.64 -18.54
CA ASP A 291 -2.75 11.86 -17.20
C ASP A 291 -1.69 12.46 -16.27
N LEU A 292 -0.50 11.84 -16.19
CA LEU A 292 0.57 12.36 -15.33
C LEU A 292 1.01 13.77 -15.76
N TYR A 293 1.06 14.04 -17.07
CA TYR A 293 1.37 15.37 -17.57
C TYR A 293 0.23 16.36 -17.27
N GLY A 294 -1.03 15.95 -17.38
CA GLY A 294 -2.19 16.74 -16.95
C GLY A 294 -2.13 17.11 -15.48
N GLU A 295 -1.61 16.23 -14.64
CA GLU A 295 -1.43 16.43 -13.19
C GLU A 295 -0.18 17.23 -12.80
N GLY A 296 0.58 17.75 -13.78
CA GLY A 296 1.74 18.59 -13.51
C GLY A 296 3.07 17.84 -13.38
N VAL A 297 3.13 16.55 -13.74
CA VAL A 297 4.41 15.84 -13.84
C VAL A 297 5.20 16.36 -15.03
N ARG A 298 6.30 17.06 -14.74
CA ARG A 298 7.23 17.61 -15.74
C ARG A 298 8.61 16.97 -15.68
N LYS A 299 9.02 16.48 -14.52
CA LYS A 299 10.29 15.78 -14.29
C LYS A 299 10.06 14.59 -13.38
N VAL A 300 10.68 13.46 -13.74
CA VAL A 300 10.62 12.21 -12.98
C VAL A 300 11.92 12.06 -12.20
N GLY A 301 11.82 12.02 -10.88
CA GLY A 301 12.92 11.72 -9.97
C GLY A 301 13.03 10.20 -9.78
N SER A 302 11.90 9.57 -9.48
CA SER A 302 11.75 8.12 -9.56
C SER A 302 10.41 7.74 -10.17
N LEU A 303 10.39 6.64 -10.91
CA LEU A 303 9.19 6.01 -11.46
C LEU A 303 9.22 4.53 -11.08
N SER A 304 8.13 4.06 -10.49
CA SER A 304 7.90 2.65 -10.21
C SER A 304 6.54 2.27 -10.77
N ILE A 305 6.50 1.20 -11.56
CA ILE A 305 5.25 0.66 -12.12
C ILE A 305 5.13 -0.78 -11.65
N LEU A 306 3.99 -1.10 -11.06
CA LEU A 306 3.69 -2.42 -10.52
C LEU A 306 2.41 -2.93 -11.16
N ILE A 307 2.37 -4.22 -11.46
CA ILE A 307 1.10 -4.89 -11.76
C ILE A 307 0.38 -5.11 -10.44
N SER A 308 -0.85 -4.65 -10.37
CA SER A 308 -1.69 -4.75 -9.18
C SER A 308 -3.11 -5.18 -9.56
N LEU A 309 -3.90 -5.50 -8.55
CA LEU A 309 -5.34 -5.44 -8.59
C LEU A 309 -5.77 -4.11 -7.99
N ARG A 310 -6.82 -3.51 -8.55
CA ARG A 310 -7.52 -2.38 -7.96
C ARG A 310 -8.95 -2.73 -7.62
N LYS A 311 -9.55 -1.95 -6.73
CA LYS A 311 -10.98 -2.05 -6.41
C LYS A 311 -11.78 -1.32 -7.49
N GLY A 312 -12.62 -2.07 -8.19
CA GLY A 312 -13.61 -1.58 -9.15
C GLY A 312 -15.02 -1.63 -8.56
N TYR A 313 -15.92 -0.90 -9.22
CA TYR A 313 -17.35 -1.02 -8.94
C TYR A 313 -17.92 -2.25 -9.66
N PRO A 314 -18.86 -2.98 -9.02
CA PRO A 314 -19.53 -4.08 -9.70
C PRO A 314 -20.37 -3.53 -10.85
N HIS A 315 -20.57 -4.35 -11.89
CA HIS A 315 -21.40 -3.96 -13.02
C HIS A 315 -22.85 -3.71 -12.53
N PRO A 316 -23.48 -2.57 -12.85
CA PRO A 316 -24.79 -2.20 -12.31
C PRO A 316 -25.90 -3.21 -12.67
N ASP A 317 -25.77 -3.87 -13.82
CA ASP A 317 -26.72 -4.87 -14.32
C ASP A 317 -26.34 -6.32 -13.99
N ASP A 318 -25.40 -6.57 -13.06
CA ASP A 318 -25.11 -7.95 -12.65
C ASP A 318 -26.32 -8.54 -11.90
N PRO A 319 -26.98 -9.59 -12.43
CA PRO A 319 -28.11 -10.22 -11.74
C PRO A 319 -27.69 -10.91 -10.43
N ASN A 320 -26.38 -11.15 -10.23
CA ASN A 320 -25.79 -11.69 -9.02
C ASN A 320 -24.73 -10.72 -8.50
N PRO A 321 -25.11 -9.53 -7.98
CA PRO A 321 -24.14 -8.58 -7.45
C PRO A 321 -23.28 -9.24 -6.36
N PRO A 322 -22.02 -8.83 -6.18
CA PRO A 322 -21.14 -9.44 -5.18
C PRO A 322 -21.84 -9.46 -3.82
N LEU A 323 -21.65 -10.56 -3.07
CA LEU A 323 -22.28 -10.82 -1.77
C LEU A 323 -22.14 -9.67 -0.75
N CYS A 324 -21.18 -8.77 -1.00
CA CYS A 324 -20.99 -7.51 -0.30
C CYS A 324 -20.97 -6.34 -1.30
N PRO A 325 -22.06 -5.55 -1.41
CA PRO A 325 -22.13 -4.42 -2.32
C PRO A 325 -21.05 -3.34 -2.06
N ILE A 326 -20.66 -3.15 -0.79
CA ILE A 326 -19.59 -2.21 -0.40
C ILE A 326 -18.20 -2.71 -0.84
N CYS A 327 -18.03 -4.02 -1.01
CA CYS A 327 -16.73 -4.63 -1.25
C CYS A 327 -16.23 -4.37 -2.67
N GLY A 328 -17.13 -4.19 -3.64
CA GLY A 328 -16.78 -4.03 -5.04
C GLY A 328 -16.19 -5.30 -5.65
N VAL A 329 -15.45 -5.13 -6.74
CA VAL A 329 -14.78 -6.22 -7.48
C VAL A 329 -13.30 -5.90 -7.67
N LEU A 330 -12.48 -6.92 -7.91
CA LEU A 330 -11.05 -6.77 -8.20
C LEU A 330 -10.84 -6.77 -9.72
N ARG A 331 -10.13 -5.75 -10.20
CA ARG A 331 -9.78 -5.60 -11.63
C ARG A 331 -8.25 -5.48 -11.79
N PRO A 332 -7.65 -6.10 -12.82
CA PRO A 332 -6.23 -5.95 -13.13
C PRO A 332 -5.88 -4.51 -13.50
N ALA A 333 -4.83 -3.97 -12.88
CA ALA A 333 -4.39 -2.60 -13.05
C ALA A 333 -2.87 -2.47 -13.02
N LEU A 334 -2.40 -1.29 -13.41
CA LEU A 334 -1.04 -0.82 -13.15
C LEU A 334 -1.08 0.23 -12.06
N GLN A 335 -0.32 0.02 -10.99
CA GLN A 335 -0.02 1.05 -10.01
C GLN A 335 1.25 1.78 -10.43
N VAL A 336 1.10 3.06 -10.76
CA VAL A 336 2.19 3.94 -11.19
C VAL A 336 2.50 4.90 -10.06
N MET A 337 3.74 4.85 -9.56
CA MET A 337 4.25 5.70 -8.50
C MET A 337 5.34 6.60 -9.07
N VAL A 338 5.16 7.90 -8.95
CA VAL A 338 6.09 8.91 -9.45
C VAL A 338 6.53 9.80 -8.31
N SER A 339 7.84 10.00 -8.15
CA SER A 339 8.37 11.12 -7.36
C SER A 339 8.97 12.15 -8.31
N GLN A 340 8.83 13.42 -7.98
CA GLN A 340 9.50 14.50 -8.70
C GLN A 340 10.84 14.83 -8.01
N PRO A 341 11.90 15.16 -8.75
CA PRO A 341 13.19 15.45 -8.16
C PRO A 341 13.18 16.84 -7.50
N GLY A 342 13.35 16.91 -6.18
CA GLY A 342 13.55 18.16 -5.43
C GLY A 342 13.13 18.09 -3.96
N VAL A 343 13.96 18.64 -3.06
CA VAL A 343 13.59 19.00 -1.67
C VAL A 343 13.18 20.48 -1.58
N ASP A 344 13.51 21.24 -2.63
CA ASP A 344 13.21 22.65 -2.71
C ASP A 344 11.82 22.87 -3.28
N ARG A 345 11.11 23.85 -2.70
CA ARG A 345 9.85 24.39 -3.23
C ARG A 345 10.03 24.63 -4.73
N ALA A 346 9.49 23.75 -5.55
CA ALA A 346 9.28 24.05 -6.95
C ALA A 346 8.19 25.12 -6.96
N ASP A 347 8.60 26.39 -7.02
CA ASP A 347 7.73 27.46 -7.50
C ASP A 347 7.41 27.12 -8.95
N SER A 348 6.34 26.36 -9.15
CA SER A 348 5.67 26.30 -10.44
C SER A 348 5.14 27.70 -10.73
N SER A 349 5.10 28.08 -12.00
CA SER A 349 4.55 29.37 -12.47
C SER A 349 3.08 29.62 -12.05
N GLU A 350 2.44 28.65 -11.40
CA GLU A 350 1.05 28.68 -10.94
C GLU A 350 0.89 28.56 -9.41
N LYS A 351 1.96 28.59 -8.59
CA LYS A 351 1.89 28.37 -7.13
C LYS A 351 1.14 27.09 -6.72
N ALA A 352 1.15 26.06 -7.56
CA ALA A 352 0.56 24.76 -7.24
C ALA A 352 1.61 23.90 -6.50
N PHE A 353 1.26 23.48 -5.28
CA PHE A 353 1.97 22.44 -4.54
C PHE A 353 1.88 21.12 -5.30
N VAL A 354 3.02 20.48 -5.58
CA VAL A 354 3.03 19.09 -6.03
C VAL A 354 3.52 18.21 -4.89
N ALA A 355 2.75 17.17 -4.56
CA ALA A 355 3.07 16.23 -3.50
C ALA A 355 4.42 15.51 -3.75
N ALA A 356 5.12 15.13 -2.67
CA ALA A 356 6.41 14.43 -2.71
C ALA A 356 6.36 13.05 -3.41
N GLY A 357 5.17 12.59 -3.81
CA GLY A 357 4.97 11.49 -4.73
C GLY A 357 3.50 11.40 -5.15
N LEU A 358 3.25 10.98 -6.39
CA LEU A 358 1.93 10.72 -6.95
C LEU A 358 1.78 9.20 -7.16
N VAL A 359 0.63 8.64 -6.75
CA VAL A 359 0.27 7.23 -7.00
C VAL A 359 -1.04 7.20 -7.78
N ARG A 360 -1.03 6.55 -8.94
CA ARG A 360 -2.20 6.37 -9.80
C ARG A 360 -2.37 4.92 -10.20
N GLU A 361 -3.62 4.54 -10.44
CA GLU A 361 -4.01 3.19 -10.86
C GLU A 361 -4.67 3.26 -12.23
N TYR A 362 -4.20 2.45 -13.18
CA TYR A 362 -4.69 2.41 -14.55
C TYR A 362 -5.21 1.03 -14.88
N ASP A 363 -6.46 0.92 -15.34
CA ASP A 363 -7.04 -0.37 -15.73
C ASP A 363 -6.27 -0.99 -16.90
N LEU A 364 -5.95 -2.28 -16.78
CA LEU A 364 -5.35 -3.05 -17.89
C LEU A 364 -6.38 -3.45 -18.94
N VAL A 365 -7.67 -3.45 -18.59
CA VAL A 365 -8.79 -3.80 -19.47
C VAL A 365 -9.63 -2.56 -19.73
N ALA A 366 -9.93 -2.27 -21.00
CA ALA A 366 -10.73 -1.12 -21.37
C ALA A 366 -12.14 -1.18 -20.74
N GLN A 367 -12.63 -0.03 -20.25
CA GLN A 367 -14.00 0.11 -19.74
C GLN A 367 -15.01 -0.19 -20.86
N THR A 368 -16.14 -0.83 -20.53
CA THR A 368 -17.29 -0.89 -21.46
C THR A 368 -17.87 0.51 -21.67
N GLU A 369 -18.60 0.76 -22.77
CA GLU A 369 -19.29 2.05 -22.97
C GLU A 369 -20.29 2.36 -21.84
N LEU A 370 -20.78 1.33 -21.15
CA LEU A 370 -21.67 1.40 -19.98
C LEU A 370 -20.94 1.82 -18.68
N GLU A 371 -19.61 1.70 -18.62
CA GLU A 371 -18.78 2.03 -17.45
C GLU A 371 -18.20 3.45 -17.49
N ARG A 372 -18.35 4.18 -18.61
CA ARG A 372 -17.90 5.57 -18.69
C ARG A 372 -18.82 6.46 -17.85
N PRO A 373 -18.31 7.25 -16.89
CA PRO A 373 -19.14 8.27 -16.27
C PRO A 373 -19.65 9.22 -17.36
N ALA A 374 -20.95 9.52 -17.34
CA ALA A 374 -21.53 10.51 -18.21
C ALA A 374 -20.73 11.82 -18.05
N ARG A 375 -20.10 12.26 -19.14
CA ARG A 375 -19.24 13.44 -19.15
C ARG A 375 -20.01 14.71 -18.82
#